data_AF-A0A7C7KNG8-F1
#
_entry.id   AF-A0A7C7KNG8-F1
#
_cell.length_a   1.000
_cell.length_b   1.000
_cell.length_c   1.000
_cell.angle_alpha   90.00
_cell.angle_beta   90.00
_cell.angle_gamma   90.00
#
_symmetry.space_group_name_H-M   'P 1'
#
loop_
_entity.id
_entity.type
_entity.pdbx_description
1 polymer ?
#
loop_
_entity_poly.entity_id
_entity_poly.type
_entity_poly.pdbx_seq_one_letter_code
_entity_poly.pdbx_strand_id
1 'polypeptide(L)'
;MAEMPESMEMNQTNKSMMMVLLMVFSSFVAGYSPTTQAAQVVITDAVQIVDGGQVNDRMAAVASDSEGNIHVVWSRNTQHLFYSMLDPRAQTVIDATQISNPGAHRAWHPDIVVDDEGRVHIAWVDKSGQHSILYTLLDPAHDDQDGSSGEDSVISLVDDYTVSQR
;
A
#
# COMPACT_ATOMS: atom_id res chain seq x y z
N MET A 1 -3.05 -27.04 67.38
CA MET A 1 -1.61 -26.70 67.30
C MET A 1 -1.17 -27.17 65.93
N ALA A 2 -0.87 -26.22 65.03
CA ALA A 2 -0.69 -26.48 63.60
C ALA A 2 0.75 -26.94 63.31
N GLU A 3 0.91 -28.16 62.78
CA GLU A 3 2.20 -28.62 62.25
C GLU A 3 2.39 -28.06 60.84
N MET A 4 3.48 -27.31 60.69
CA MET A 4 3.97 -26.80 59.40
C MET A 4 4.51 -27.97 58.57
N PRO A 5 4.26 -28.02 57.24
CA PRO A 5 4.76 -29.13 56.44
C PRO A 5 6.28 -29.03 56.29
N GLU A 6 6.91 -30.14 56.62
CA GLU A 6 8.33 -30.46 56.47
C GLU A 6 8.78 -30.17 55.02
N SER A 7 9.79 -29.32 54.86
CA SER A 7 10.38 -29.04 53.55
C SER A 7 11.01 -30.32 53.01
N MET A 8 10.39 -30.95 52.00
CA MET A 8 10.91 -32.13 51.32
C MET A 8 12.34 -31.89 50.84
N GLU A 9 13.32 -32.43 51.57
CA GLU A 9 14.72 -32.38 51.15
C GLU A 9 14.91 -33.35 49.99
N MET A 10 15.05 -32.81 48.78
CA MET A 10 15.22 -33.60 47.57
C MET A 10 16.55 -34.38 47.63
N ASN A 11 16.50 -35.71 47.49
CA ASN A 11 17.71 -36.54 47.49
C ASN A 11 18.64 -36.17 46.30
N GLN A 12 19.95 -36.46 46.41
CA GLN A 12 20.93 -36.05 45.39
C GLN A 12 20.60 -36.57 43.98
N THR A 13 20.02 -37.76 43.88
CA THR A 13 19.59 -38.38 42.61
C THR A 13 18.44 -37.61 41.97
N ASN A 14 17.48 -37.14 42.76
CA ASN A 14 16.33 -36.34 42.33
C ASN A 14 16.77 -34.92 41.95
N LYS A 15 17.74 -34.34 42.67
CA LYS A 15 18.38 -33.06 42.31
C LYS A 15 19.10 -33.15 40.97
N SER A 16 19.80 -34.25 40.72
CA SER A 16 20.51 -34.49 39.45
C SER A 16 19.53 -34.77 38.30
N MET A 17 18.47 -35.56 38.52
CA MET A 17 17.41 -35.76 37.54
C MET A 17 16.71 -34.45 37.18
N MET A 18 16.48 -33.58 38.16
CA MET A 18 15.87 -32.27 37.92
C MET A 18 16.79 -31.34 37.11
N MET A 19 18.10 -31.38 37.35
CA MET A 19 19.07 -30.66 36.50
C MET A 19 19.11 -31.19 35.06
N VAL A 20 19.10 -32.51 34.88
CA VAL A 20 19.08 -33.12 33.55
C VAL A 20 17.78 -32.76 32.83
N LEU A 21 16.65 -32.79 33.53
CA LEU A 21 15.35 -32.40 32.98
C LEU A 21 15.35 -30.92 32.56
N LEU A 22 15.92 -30.03 33.37
CA LEU A 22 16.07 -28.60 33.04
C LEU A 22 16.99 -28.37 31.83
N MET A 23 18.09 -29.12 31.74
CA MET A 23 18.98 -29.05 30.58
C MET A 23 18.27 -29.48 29.30
N VAL A 24 17.48 -30.57 29.33
CA VAL A 24 16.71 -31.03 28.16
C VAL A 24 15.60 -30.05 27.77
N PHE A 25 14.92 -29.42 28.72
CA PHE A 25 13.95 -28.36 28.44
C PHE A 25 14.60 -27.11 27.83
N SER A 26 15.80 -26.74 28.27
CA SER A 26 16.53 -25.58 27.72
C SER A 26 16.95 -25.77 26.26
N SER A 27 17.27 -27.00 25.84
CA SER A 27 17.58 -27.33 24.45
C SER A 27 16.38 -27.26 23.50
N PHE A 28 15.14 -27.25 24.01
CA PHE A 28 13.94 -27.11 23.17
C PHE A 28 13.66 -25.66 22.74
N VAL A 29 14.23 -24.66 23.41
CA VAL A 29 14.01 -23.24 23.07
C VAL A 29 14.87 -22.80 21.88
N ALA A 30 15.99 -23.48 21.61
CA ALA A 30 16.89 -23.18 20.50
C ALA A 30 16.32 -23.51 19.10
N GLY A 31 15.19 -24.22 19.03
CA GLY A 31 14.54 -24.59 17.77
C GLY A 31 13.60 -23.53 17.19
N TYR A 32 13.21 -22.52 17.97
CA TYR A 32 12.36 -21.42 17.50
C TYR A 32 13.22 -20.29 16.94
N SER A 33 13.98 -20.59 15.90
CA SER A 33 14.47 -19.52 15.01
C SER A 33 13.31 -19.24 14.06
N PRO A 34 12.57 -18.11 14.17
CA PRO A 34 11.69 -17.72 13.08
C PRO A 34 12.59 -17.61 11.85
N THR A 35 12.33 -18.44 10.85
CA THR A 35 13.00 -18.30 9.57
C THR A 35 12.53 -16.97 9.01
N THR A 36 13.38 -15.94 9.06
CA THR A 36 13.12 -14.69 8.36
C THR A 36 13.17 -15.03 6.88
N GLN A 37 11.98 -15.15 6.27
CA GLN A 37 11.87 -15.38 4.84
C GLN A 37 12.35 -14.09 4.17
N ALA A 38 13.48 -14.17 3.47
CA ALA A 38 13.93 -13.05 2.65
C ALA A 38 12.81 -12.74 1.66
N ALA A 39 12.43 -11.46 1.55
CA ALA A 39 11.52 -11.01 0.51
C ALA A 39 12.14 -11.42 -0.84
N GLN A 40 11.60 -12.47 -1.46
CA GLN A 40 12.05 -12.90 -2.77
C GLN A 40 11.62 -11.80 -3.74
N VAL A 41 12.58 -11.03 -4.26
CA VAL A 41 12.32 -10.11 -5.35
C VAL A 41 12.07 -10.97 -6.59
N VAL A 42 10.80 -11.25 -6.86
CA VAL A 42 10.38 -11.88 -8.11
C VAL A 42 10.47 -10.82 -9.18
N ILE A 43 11.51 -10.89 -10.01
CA ILE A 43 11.57 -10.08 -11.23
C ILE A 43 10.68 -10.78 -12.25
N THR A 44 9.46 -10.26 -12.42
CA THR A 44 8.54 -10.70 -13.46
C THR A 44 8.83 -9.98 -14.77
N ASP A 45 8.19 -10.43 -15.84
CA ASP A 45 8.12 -9.64 -17.07
C ASP A 45 7.46 -8.28 -16.80
N ALA A 46 7.71 -7.32 -17.70
CA ALA A 46 7.12 -6.00 -17.61
C ALA A 46 5.59 -6.09 -17.62
N VAL A 47 4.94 -5.46 -16.63
CA VAL A 47 3.49 -5.40 -16.54
C VAL A 47 3.00 -4.13 -17.24
N GLN A 48 2.05 -4.30 -18.15
CA GLN A 48 1.38 -3.19 -18.81
C GLN A 48 0.21 -2.71 -17.94
N ILE A 49 0.25 -1.44 -17.54
CA ILE A 49 -0.83 -0.83 -16.75
C ILE A 49 -2.07 -0.55 -17.61
N VAL A 50 -1.87 0.00 -18.81
CA VAL A 50 -2.96 0.32 -19.74
C VAL A 50 -2.51 0.15 -21.19
N ASP A 51 -3.41 -0.33 -22.05
CA ASP A 51 -3.23 -0.26 -23.51
C ASP A 51 -3.79 1.04 -24.06
N GLY A 52 -2.95 2.07 -24.03
CA GLY A 52 -3.31 3.41 -24.49
C GLY A 52 -3.54 3.50 -26.01
N GLY A 53 -3.12 2.52 -26.81
CA GLY A 53 -3.21 2.57 -28.26
C GLY A 53 -2.57 3.84 -28.86
N GLN A 54 -3.42 4.78 -29.31
CA GLN A 54 -3.00 6.07 -29.88
C GLN A 54 -2.96 7.24 -28.87
N VAL A 55 -3.33 7.01 -27.61
CA VAL A 55 -3.28 8.06 -26.57
C VAL A 55 -1.86 8.26 -26.07
N ASN A 56 -1.55 9.51 -25.72
CA ASN A 56 -0.24 9.88 -25.18
C ASN A 56 -0.30 9.94 -23.66
N ASP A 57 -0.08 8.80 -23.01
CA ASP A 57 0.04 8.71 -21.55
C ASP A 57 1.48 9.05 -21.14
N ARG A 58 1.63 10.03 -20.24
CA ARG A 58 2.94 10.53 -19.81
C ARG A 58 2.93 11.07 -18.39
N MET A 59 4.13 11.33 -17.87
CA MET A 59 4.32 11.89 -16.52
C MET A 59 3.66 11.02 -15.46
N ALA A 60 3.87 9.70 -15.56
CA ALA A 60 3.34 8.78 -14.58
C ALA A 60 4.09 8.92 -13.24
N ALA A 61 3.34 8.81 -12.14
CA ALA A 61 3.85 8.65 -10.80
C ALA A 61 3.18 7.41 -10.17
N VAL A 62 3.89 6.74 -9.27
CA VAL A 62 3.48 5.48 -8.67
C VAL A 62 3.75 5.48 -7.17
N ALA A 63 2.82 4.92 -6.41
CA ALA A 63 2.96 4.65 -4.99
C ALA A 63 2.40 3.26 -4.67
N SER A 64 2.69 2.75 -3.48
CA SER A 64 2.11 1.52 -2.96
C SER A 64 1.49 1.77 -1.59
N ASP A 65 0.40 1.10 -1.29
CA ASP A 65 -0.22 1.12 0.04
C ASP A 65 0.37 0.07 0.99
N SER A 66 -0.19 -0.03 2.19
CA SER A 66 0.25 -0.97 3.23
C SER A 66 -0.11 -2.44 2.93
N GLU A 67 -1.05 -2.69 2.03
CA GLU A 67 -1.47 -4.02 1.57
C GLU A 67 -0.66 -4.49 0.36
N GLY A 68 0.12 -3.59 -0.23
CA GLY A 68 0.96 -3.82 -1.40
C GLY A 68 0.25 -3.56 -2.72
N ASN A 69 -0.94 -2.95 -2.70
CA ASN A 69 -1.60 -2.49 -3.91
C ASN A 69 -0.78 -1.35 -4.52
N ILE A 70 -0.80 -1.29 -5.85
CA ILE A 70 -0.02 -0.37 -6.65
C ILE A 70 -0.97 0.72 -7.17
N HIS A 71 -0.67 1.96 -6.85
CA HIS A 71 -1.44 3.12 -7.26
C HIS A 71 -0.64 3.86 -8.32
N VAL A 72 -1.24 4.08 -9.49
CA VAL A 72 -0.58 4.76 -10.61
C VAL A 72 -1.42 5.95 -11.02
N VAL A 73 -0.78 7.11 -11.14
CA VAL A 73 -1.40 8.32 -11.68
C VAL A 73 -0.61 8.81 -12.88
N TRP A 74 -1.28 9.30 -13.92
CA TRP A 74 -0.60 9.84 -15.10
C TRP A 74 -1.43 10.90 -15.80
N SER A 75 -0.79 11.62 -16.72
CA SER A 75 -1.43 12.59 -17.60
C SER A 75 -1.69 11.98 -18.96
N ARG A 76 -2.95 12.00 -19.41
CA ARG A 76 -3.36 11.52 -20.74
C ARG A 76 -3.53 12.69 -21.69
N ASN A 77 -2.81 12.65 -22.81
CA ASN A 77 -2.77 13.70 -23.84
C ASN A 77 -2.40 15.09 -23.33
N THR A 78 -1.90 15.20 -22.08
CA THR A 78 -1.82 16.47 -21.34
C THR A 78 -3.07 17.30 -21.29
N GLN A 79 -4.21 16.63 -21.26
CA GLN A 79 -5.45 17.26 -20.82
C GLN A 79 -5.75 16.85 -19.39
N HIS A 80 -6.04 15.57 -19.18
CA HIS A 80 -6.67 15.07 -17.97
C HIS A 80 -5.75 14.15 -17.16
N LEU A 81 -6.06 14.07 -15.87
CA LEU A 81 -5.40 13.20 -14.93
C LEU A 81 -6.15 11.87 -14.84
N PHE A 82 -5.41 10.78 -14.89
CA PHE A 82 -5.94 9.42 -14.82
C PHE A 82 -5.29 8.66 -13.67
N TYR A 83 -6.06 7.76 -13.07
CA TYR A 83 -5.68 6.91 -11.96
C TYR A 83 -6.03 5.45 -12.27
N SER A 84 -5.21 4.52 -11.78
CA SER A 84 -5.50 3.09 -11.76
C SER A 84 -4.90 2.45 -10.52
N MET A 85 -5.54 1.39 -10.05
CA MET A 85 -5.11 0.59 -8.92
C MET A 85 -4.92 -0.86 -9.35
N LEU A 86 -3.82 -1.47 -8.91
CA LEU A 86 -3.52 -2.87 -9.15
C LEU A 86 -3.24 -3.59 -7.83
N ASP A 87 -3.51 -4.89 -7.78
CA ASP A 87 -3.18 -5.72 -6.62
C ASP A 87 -1.65 -5.98 -6.54
N PRO A 88 -1.15 -6.62 -5.46
CA PRO A 88 0.28 -6.95 -5.33
C PRO A 88 0.82 -7.90 -6.40
N ARG A 89 -0.06 -8.50 -7.21
CA ARG A 89 0.27 -9.36 -8.36
C ARG A 89 0.11 -8.61 -9.69
N ALA A 90 -0.03 -7.29 -9.61
CA ALA A 90 -0.25 -6.39 -10.72
C ALA A 90 -1.45 -6.75 -11.60
N GLN A 91 -2.51 -7.29 -11.00
CA GLN A 91 -3.83 -7.40 -11.62
C GLN A 91 -4.61 -6.12 -11.39
N THR A 92 -5.28 -5.61 -12.42
CA THR A 92 -6.10 -4.41 -12.32
C THR A 92 -7.25 -4.63 -11.34
N VAL A 93 -7.34 -3.73 -10.35
CA VAL A 93 -8.43 -3.65 -9.37
C VAL A 93 -9.35 -2.47 -9.70
N ILE A 94 -8.76 -1.36 -10.14
CA ILE A 94 -9.48 -0.21 -10.70
C ILE A 94 -8.78 0.15 -12.01
N ASP A 95 -9.49 0.05 -13.12
CA ASP A 95 -8.98 0.41 -14.44
C ASP A 95 -8.86 1.94 -14.59
N ALA A 96 -8.21 2.38 -15.67
CA ALA A 96 -7.92 3.77 -15.97
C ALA A 96 -9.14 4.70 -15.84
N THR A 97 -9.21 5.38 -14.69
CA THR A 97 -10.30 6.27 -14.31
C THR A 97 -9.83 7.71 -14.42
N GLN A 98 -10.58 8.55 -15.13
CA GLN A 98 -10.30 9.99 -15.14
C GLN A 98 -10.69 10.57 -13.78
N ILE A 99 -9.78 11.28 -13.12
CA ILE A 99 -9.96 11.85 -11.77
C ILE A 99 -9.85 13.38 -11.72
N SER A 100 -9.53 14.00 -12.85
CA SER A 100 -9.63 15.46 -12.98
C SER A 100 -11.03 15.82 -13.44
N ASN A 101 -11.52 16.96 -12.96
CA ASN A 101 -12.82 17.50 -13.33
C ASN A 101 -13.04 17.61 -14.85
N PRO A 102 -14.30 17.54 -15.31
CA PRO A 102 -14.64 17.86 -16.68
C PRO A 102 -14.25 19.30 -17.02
N GLY A 103 -13.53 19.50 -18.12
CA GLY A 103 -13.13 20.85 -18.53
C GLY A 103 -11.86 20.89 -19.35
N ALA A 104 -11.42 22.11 -19.66
CA ALA A 104 -10.16 22.32 -20.35
C ALA A 104 -9.02 22.39 -19.32
N HIS A 105 -8.43 21.24 -19.00
CA HIS A 105 -7.23 21.17 -18.18
C HIS A 105 -5.98 20.97 -19.02
N ARG A 106 -4.84 21.34 -18.43
CA ARG A 106 -3.53 20.82 -18.82
C ARG A 106 -2.88 20.25 -17.58
N ALA A 107 -3.27 19.02 -17.22
CA ALA A 107 -2.71 18.29 -16.09
C ALA A 107 -1.26 17.86 -16.34
N TRP A 108 -0.34 18.35 -15.53
CA TRP A 108 1.10 18.13 -15.66
C TRP A 108 1.72 17.75 -14.31
N HIS A 109 2.78 16.95 -14.38
CA HIS A 109 3.61 16.59 -13.23
C HIS A 109 2.81 16.16 -12.00
N PRO A 110 1.96 15.13 -12.12
CA PRO A 110 1.34 14.57 -10.94
C PRO A 110 2.38 13.90 -10.05
N ASP A 111 2.11 13.94 -8.75
CA ASP A 111 2.83 13.20 -7.72
C ASP A 111 1.81 12.61 -6.75
N ILE A 112 2.14 11.46 -6.17
CA ILE A 112 1.20 10.60 -5.45
C ILE A 112 1.83 10.04 -4.18
N VAL A 113 1.05 10.03 -3.09
CA VAL A 113 1.34 9.28 -1.87
C VAL A 113 0.06 8.64 -1.34
N VAL A 114 0.20 7.53 -0.62
CA VAL A 114 -0.93 6.84 0.03
C VAL A 114 -0.75 6.95 1.54
N ASP A 115 -1.82 7.29 2.26
CA ASP A 115 -1.80 7.34 3.71
C ASP A 115 -2.11 5.98 4.36
N ASP A 116 -2.03 5.92 5.70
CA ASP A 116 -2.24 4.69 6.47
C ASP A 116 -3.70 4.21 6.42
N GLU A 117 -4.63 5.05 5.99
CA GLU A 117 -6.04 4.69 5.76
C GLU A 117 -6.30 4.21 4.32
N GLY A 118 -5.28 4.13 3.47
CA GLY A 118 -5.42 3.72 2.06
C GLY A 118 -5.94 4.82 1.14
N ARG A 119 -5.98 6.07 1.61
CA ARG A 119 -6.41 7.22 0.78
C ARG A 119 -5.25 7.73 -0.03
N VAL A 120 -5.56 8.13 -1.26
CA VAL A 120 -4.57 8.52 -2.26
C VAL A 120 -4.53 10.03 -2.37
N HIS A 121 -3.42 10.61 -1.93
CA HIS A 121 -3.14 12.04 -2.02
C HIS A 121 -2.41 12.33 -3.33
N ILE A 122 -2.94 13.26 -4.12
CA ILE A 122 -2.39 13.59 -5.43
C ILE A 122 -2.19 15.10 -5.52
N ALA A 123 -0.97 15.51 -5.89
CA ALA A 123 -0.65 16.91 -6.20
C ALA A 123 -0.29 17.02 -7.67
N TRP A 124 -0.80 18.04 -8.37
CA TRP A 124 -0.55 18.21 -9.81
C TRP A 124 -0.64 19.67 -10.25
N VAL A 125 -0.24 19.95 -11.48
CA VAL A 125 -0.21 21.31 -12.04
C VAL A 125 -1.21 21.44 -13.18
N ASP A 126 -2.10 22.44 -13.12
CA ASP A 126 -2.88 22.86 -14.28
C ASP A 126 -2.19 24.03 -15.01
N LYS A 127 -1.90 23.85 -16.30
CA LYS A 127 -1.31 24.86 -17.20
C LYS A 127 -2.30 25.40 -18.24
N SER A 128 -3.61 25.13 -18.10
CA SER A 128 -4.66 25.55 -19.04
C SER A 128 -4.84 27.07 -19.10
N GLY A 129 -4.48 27.78 -18.03
CA GLY A 129 -4.47 29.24 -17.93
C GLY A 129 -3.28 29.73 -17.11
N GLN A 130 -3.55 30.47 -16.03
CA GLN A 130 -2.52 30.80 -15.07
C GLN A 130 -2.15 29.57 -14.27
N HIS A 131 -0.84 29.31 -14.14
CA HIS A 131 -0.37 28.05 -13.56
C HIS A 131 -0.87 27.90 -12.13
N SER A 132 -1.59 26.81 -11.90
CA SER A 132 -2.15 26.46 -10.59
C SER A 132 -1.55 25.16 -10.11
N ILE A 133 -1.30 25.06 -8.81
CA ILE A 133 -1.02 23.80 -8.11
C ILE A 133 -2.35 23.34 -7.53
N LEU A 134 -2.74 22.13 -7.87
CA LEU A 134 -3.96 21.49 -7.41
C LEU A 134 -3.63 20.29 -6.53
N TYR A 135 -4.61 19.94 -5.72
CA TYR A 135 -4.61 18.80 -4.83
C TYR A 135 -5.93 18.05 -4.97
N THR A 136 -5.85 16.74 -5.11
CA THR A 136 -6.99 15.82 -5.21
C THR A 136 -6.78 14.70 -4.21
N LEU A 137 -7.83 14.30 -3.48
CA LEU A 137 -7.80 13.19 -2.51
C LEU A 137 -8.81 12.13 -2.94
N LEU A 138 -8.34 10.91 -3.14
CA LEU A 138 -9.18 9.76 -3.48
C LEU A 138 -9.26 8.78 -2.31
N ASP A 139 -10.37 8.07 -2.24
CA ASP A 139 -10.57 6.88 -1.43
C ASP A 139 -11.03 5.72 -2.33
N PRO A 140 -10.07 4.89 -2.79
CA PRO A 140 -10.37 3.76 -3.67
C PRO A 140 -11.29 2.70 -3.04
N ALA A 141 -11.51 2.72 -1.72
CA ALA A 141 -12.43 1.79 -1.06
C ALA A 141 -13.91 2.11 -1.34
N HIS A 142 -14.21 3.28 -1.93
CA HIS A 142 -15.57 3.61 -2.39
C HIS A 142 -15.91 3.02 -3.77
N ASP A 143 -14.92 2.51 -4.50
CA ASP A 143 -15.13 1.75 -5.73
C ASP A 143 -15.53 0.29 -5.42
N ASP A 144 -16.17 -0.40 -6.36
CA ASP A 144 -16.49 -1.82 -6.19
C ASP A 144 -15.31 -2.77 -6.48
N GLN A 145 -14.18 -2.23 -6.97
CA GLN A 145 -12.89 -2.89 -7.11
C GLN A 145 -12.94 -4.17 -7.96
N ASP A 146 -13.84 -4.19 -8.94
CA ASP A 146 -14.10 -5.34 -9.79
C ASP A 146 -13.16 -5.44 -11.01
N GLY A 147 -12.18 -4.53 -11.11
CA GLY A 147 -11.25 -4.41 -12.22
C GLY A 147 -11.74 -3.54 -13.37
N SER A 148 -12.94 -2.95 -13.27
CA SER A 148 -13.46 -1.98 -14.23
C SER A 148 -13.02 -0.55 -13.89
N SER A 149 -13.35 0.41 -14.77
CA SER A 149 -13.08 1.83 -14.51
C SER A 149 -14.09 2.36 -13.50
N GLY A 150 -13.61 3.05 -12.48
CA GLY A 150 -14.45 3.67 -11.46
C GLY A 150 -15.07 4.99 -11.93
N GLU A 151 -15.82 5.61 -11.01
CA GLU A 151 -16.33 6.97 -11.19
C GLU A 151 -15.63 7.95 -10.25
N ASP A 152 -15.10 9.04 -10.82
CA ASP A 152 -14.47 10.15 -10.08
C ASP A 152 -15.34 10.66 -8.94
N SER A 153 -16.64 10.86 -9.21
CA SER A 153 -17.58 11.37 -8.21
C SER A 153 -17.80 10.44 -7.01
N VAL A 154 -17.44 9.17 -7.14
CA VAL A 154 -17.56 8.14 -6.10
C VAL A 154 -16.27 8.05 -5.29
N ILE A 155 -15.12 8.04 -5.95
CA ILE A 155 -13.82 7.85 -5.28
C ILE A 155 -13.20 9.14 -4.76
N SER A 156 -13.56 10.31 -5.29
CA SER A 156 -12.97 11.59 -4.88
C SER A 156 -13.58 12.12 -3.58
N LEU A 157 -12.76 12.22 -2.52
CA LEU A 157 -13.11 12.86 -1.25
C LEU A 157 -12.87 14.37 -1.29
N VAL A 158 -11.77 14.77 -1.93
CA VAL A 158 -11.47 16.17 -2.23
C VAL A 158 -11.22 16.23 -3.72
N ASP A 159 -12.15 16.86 -4.41
CA ASP A 159 -12.05 17.20 -5.82
C ASP A 159 -10.91 18.22 -6.06
N ASP A 160 -10.65 18.62 -7.30
CA ASP A 160 -9.55 19.46 -7.78
C ASP A 160 -9.39 20.79 -7.01
N TYR A 161 -8.75 20.71 -5.84
CA TYR A 161 -8.60 21.82 -4.92
C TYR A 161 -7.40 22.67 -5.31
N THR A 162 -7.63 23.94 -5.63
CA THR A 162 -6.53 24.86 -5.96
C THR A 162 -5.78 25.24 -4.68
N VAL A 163 -4.57 24.70 -4.53
CA VAL A 163 -3.65 25.01 -3.43
C VAL A 163 -3.00 26.38 -3.63
N SER A 164 -2.61 26.69 -4.86
CA SER A 164 -1.96 27.94 -5.20
C SER A 164 -2.22 28.29 -6.65
N GLN A 165 -2.41 29.57 -6.93
CA GLN A 165 -2.47 30.11 -8.28
C GLN A 165 -1.56 31.33 -8.36
N ARG A 166 -0.80 31.43 -9.44
CA ARG A 166 0.01 32.63 -9.71
C ARG A 166 -0.77 33.66 -10.49
#